data_AF-A0A5K0WBP2-F1
#
_entry.id   AF-A0A5K0WBP2-F1
#
_cell.length_a   1.000
_cell.length_b   1.000
_cell.length_c   1.000
_cell.angle_alpha   90.00
_cell.angle_beta   90.00
_cell.angle_gamma   90.00
#
_symmetry.space_group_name_H-M   'P 1'
#
loop_
_entity.id
_entity.type
_entity.pdbx_description
1 polymer ?
#
loop_
_entity_poly.entity_id
_entity_poly.type
_entity_poly.pdbx_seq_one_letter_code
_entity_poly.pdbx_strand_id
1 'polypeptide(L)' 'VEHALAHVEMRNKEAAYQAWLGYYNSVKTIGRDKIRLVELANEFSSSMGLDRPPAIPKLVLGKMGLKNVPGL' A
#
# COMPACT_ATOMS: atom_id res chain seq x y z
N VAL A 1 9.99 -20.60 -15.81
CA VAL A 1 8.63 -20.53 -15.20
C VAL A 1 8.63 -19.69 -13.93
N GLU A 2 9.69 -19.77 -13.10
CA GLU A 2 9.82 -19.03 -11.82
C GLU A 2 9.71 -17.50 -11.95
N HIS A 3 10.30 -16.89 -12.98
CA HIS A 3 10.21 -15.43 -13.19
C HIS A 3 8.78 -14.93 -13.48
N ALA A 4 7.95 -15.73 -14.14
CA ALA A 4 6.56 -15.35 -14.44
C ALA A 4 5.69 -15.40 -13.17
N LEU A 5 5.92 -16.39 -12.30
CA LEU A 5 5.25 -16.53 -11.01
C LEU A 5 5.61 -15.35 -10.09
N ALA A 6 6.89 -14.99 -9.98
CA ALA A 6 7.33 -13.85 -9.17
C ALA A 6 6.69 -12.51 -9.62
N HIS A 7 6.55 -12.32 -10.93
CA HIS A 7 5.96 -11.10 -11.49
C HIS A 7 4.44 -11.02 -11.25
N VAL A 8 3.74 -12.15 -11.32
CA VAL A 8 2.32 -12.26 -10.96
C VAL A 8 2.12 -12.04 -9.46
N GLU A 9 3.00 -12.61 -8.63
CA GLU A 9 2.98 -12.45 -7.19
C GLU A 9 3.17 -10.98 -6.78
N MET A 10 4.07 -10.27 -7.45
CA MET A 10 4.32 -8.85 -7.20
C MET A 10 3.11 -7.97 -7.54
N ARG A 11 2.48 -8.17 -8.70
CA ARG A 11 1.26 -7.44 -9.08
C ARG A 11 0.09 -7.70 -8.12
N ASN A 12 -0.04 -8.93 -7.63
CA ASN A 12 -1.07 -9.28 -6.66
C ASN A 12 -0.83 -8.57 -5.32
N LYS A 13 0.42 -8.48 -4.86
CA LYS A 13 0.78 -7.76 -3.63
C LYS A 13 0.59 -6.24 -3.77
N GLU A 14 0.91 -5.66 -4.93
CA GLU A 14 0.63 -4.25 -5.24
C GLU A 14 -0.87 -3.94 -5.16
N ALA A 15 -1.69 -4.78 -5.80
CA ALA A 15 -3.14 -4.64 -5.77
C ALA A 15 -3.72 -4.81 -4.35
N ALA A 16 -3.22 -5.80 -3.59
CA ALA A 16 -3.62 -6.01 -2.20
C ALA A 16 -3.26 -4.81 -1.31
N TYR A 17 -2.06 -4.26 -1.47
CA TYR A 17 -1.59 -3.07 -0.75
C TYR A 17 -2.45 -1.83 -1.07
N GLN A 18 -2.73 -1.60 -2.35
CA GLN A 18 -3.58 -0.50 -2.79
C GLN A 18 -5.02 -0.65 -2.26
N ALA A 19 -5.57 -1.87 -2.26
CA ALA A 19 -6.89 -2.15 -1.72
C ALA A 19 -6.94 -1.95 -0.20
N TRP A 20 -5.90 -2.40 0.51
CA TRP A 20 -5.74 -2.21 1.97
C TRP A 20 -5.76 -0.71 2.31
N LEU A 21 -4.92 0.07 1.64
CA LEU A 21 -4.88 1.52 1.83
C LEU A 21 -6.22 2.17 1.49
N GLY A 22 -6.82 1.83 0.35
CA GLY A 22 -8.12 2.37 -0.04
C GLY A 22 -9.22 2.10 0.99
N TYR A 23 -9.28 0.88 1.52
CA TYR A 23 -10.25 0.49 2.54
C TYR A 23 -10.03 1.24 3.85
N TYR A 24 -8.85 1.15 4.45
CA TYR A 24 -8.58 1.75 5.75
C TYR A 24 -8.51 3.28 5.72
N ASN A 25 -8.21 3.86 4.56
CA ASN A 25 -8.31 5.30 4.36
C ASN A 25 -9.76 5.81 4.43
N SER A 26 -10.74 4.97 4.11
CA SER A 26 -12.17 5.27 4.24
C SER A 26 -12.73 5.05 5.66
N VAL A 27 -12.02 4.25 6.48
CA VAL A 27 -12.37 3.99 7.88
C VAL A 27 -11.98 5.18 8.74
N LYS A 28 -12.97 5.89 9.30
CA LYS A 28 -12.74 7.17 10.03
C LYS A 28 -11.80 7.08 11.22
N THR A 29 -11.67 5.92 11.86
CA THR A 29 -10.77 5.74 13.02
C THR A 29 -9.30 5.70 12.62
N ILE A 30 -8.97 5.07 11.49
CA ILE A 30 -7.59 4.90 11.01
C ILE A 30 -7.25 5.97 9.97
N GLY A 31 -8.15 6.21 9.00
CA GLY A 31 -7.96 7.20 7.94
C GLY A 31 -7.93 8.66 8.40
N ARG A 32 -8.18 8.98 9.68
CA ARG A 32 -7.97 10.34 10.21
C ARG A 32 -6.50 10.64 10.43
N ASP A 33 -5.73 9.63 10.81
CA ASP A 33 -4.27 9.72 10.96
C ASP A 33 -3.60 9.07 9.75
N LYS A 34 -3.31 9.90 8.74
CA LYS A 34 -2.74 9.42 7.48
C LYS A 34 -1.34 8.82 7.68
N ILE A 35 -0.57 9.32 8.64
CA ILE A 35 0.77 8.82 8.94
C ILE A 35 0.64 7.40 9.50
N ARG A 36 -0.22 7.22 10.51
CA ARG A 36 -0.45 5.91 11.11
C ARG A 36 -1.00 4.90 10.10
N LEU A 37 -1.89 5.34 9.22
CA LEU A 37 -2.40 4.52 8.12
C LEU A 37 -1.26 4.01 7.23
N VAL A 38 -0.30 4.87 6.87
CA VAL A 38 0.86 4.51 6.04
C VAL A 38 1.82 3.58 6.77
N GLU A 39 2.08 3.81 8.05
CA GLU A 39 2.90 2.89 8.86
C GLU A 39 2.31 1.47 8.88
N LEU A 40 1.00 1.35 9.12
CA LEU A 40 0.30 0.06 9.14
C LEU A 40 0.28 -0.60 7.76
N ALA A 41 0.13 0.18 6.69
CA ALA A 41 0.25 -0.34 5.35
C ALA A 41 1.66 -0.91 5.12
N ASN A 42 2.70 -0.16 5.50
CA ASN A 42 4.09 -0.61 5.35
C ASN A 42 4.36 -1.91 6.13
N GLU A 43 3.83 -2.05 7.35
CA GLU A 43 3.89 -3.30 8.12
C GLU A 43 3.17 -4.46 7.41
N PHE A 44 2.00 -4.20 6.82
CA PHE A 44 1.28 -5.17 6.00
C PHE A 44 2.12 -5.59 4.77
N SER A 45 2.82 -4.65 4.12
CA SER A 45 3.71 -4.96 3.00
C SER A 45 4.89 -5.85 3.40
N SER A 46 5.48 -5.59 4.58
CA SER A 46 6.57 -6.40 5.13
C SER A 46 6.09 -7.83 5.43
N SER A 47 4.87 -7.97 5.95
CA SER A 47 4.24 -9.28 6.20
C SER A 47 3.97 -10.08 4.92
N MET A 48 3.84 -9.41 3.76
CA MET A 48 3.76 -10.06 2.44
C MET A 48 5.14 -10.50 1.89
N GLY A 49 6.21 -10.36 2.68
CA GLY A 49 7.57 -10.67 2.26
C GLY A 49 8.16 -9.64 1.30
N LEU A 50 7.62 -8.41 1.27
CA LEU A 50 8.20 -7.31 0.51
C LEU A 50 9.18 -6.56 1.40
N ASP A 51 10.45 -6.55 0.99
CA ASP A 51 11.52 -5.77 1.64
C ASP A 51 11.25 -4.25 1.57
N ARG A 52 10.49 -3.83 0.55
CA ARG A 52 10.11 -2.44 0.32
C ARG A 52 8.62 -2.36 -0.01
N PRO A 53 7.91 -1.33 0.49
CA PRO A 53 6.50 -1.15 0.16
C PRO A 53 6.34 -1.02 -1.37
N PRO A 54 5.28 -1.64 -1.94
CA PRO A 54 5.04 -1.59 -3.36
C PRO A 54 4.79 -0.16 -3.84
N ALA A 55 5.33 0.20 -4.99
CA ALA A 55 5.21 1.54 -5.53
C ALA A 55 3.75 1.86 -5.92
N ILE A 56 3.14 2.82 -5.24
CA ILE A 56 1.79 3.29 -5.62
C ILE A 56 1.90 4.43 -6.64
N PRO A 57 1.10 4.41 -7.72
CA PRO A 57 1.02 5.53 -8.64
C PRO A 57 0.63 6.83 -7.93
N LYS A 58 1.38 7.92 -8.18
CA LYS A 58 1.11 9.26 -7.59
C LYS A 58 -0.33 9.75 -7.78
N LEU A 59 -0.98 9.36 -8.88
CA LEU A 59 -2.40 9.63 -9.15
C LEU A 59 -3.33 8.98 -8.13
N VAL A 60 -3.04 7.72 -7.74
CA VAL A 60 -3.81 6.97 -6.74
C VAL A 60 -3.60 7.59 -5.36
N LEU A 61 -2.35 7.93 -5.01
CA LEU A 61 -2.05 8.65 -3.76
C LEU A 61 -2.78 10.00 -3.68
N GLY A 62 -2.84 10.73 -4.81
CA GLY A 62 -3.62 11.96 -4.92
C GLY A 62 -5.11 11.73 -4.68
N LYS A 63 -5.71 10.71 -5.31
CA LYS A 63 -7.13 10.33 -5.11
C LYS A 63 -7.42 9.87 -3.68
N MET A 64 -6.44 9.29 -3.00
CA MET A 64 -6.56 8.84 -1.60
C MET A 64 -6.25 9.95 -0.58
N GLY A 65 -5.78 11.13 -1.00
CA GLY A 65 -5.36 12.18 -0.06
C GLY A 65 -4.12 11.80 0.75
N LEU A 66 -3.28 10.89 0.23
CA LEU A 66 -2.03 10.42 0.83
C LEU A 66 -0.80 11.10 0.21
N LYS A 67 -1.02 12.19 -0.53
CA LYS A 67 0.05 12.93 -1.20
C LYS A 67 0.90 13.66 -0.15
N ASN A 68 2.20 13.39 -0.13
CA ASN A 68 3.19 13.89 0.84
C ASN A 68 3.14 13.25 2.24
N VAL A 69 2.51 12.09 2.42
CA VAL A 69 2.60 11.37 3.69
C VAL A 69 3.97 10.66 3.74
N PRO A 70 4.79 10.86 4.79
CA PRO A 70 6.06 10.17 4.92
C PRO A 70 5.85 8.65 4.98
N GLY A 71 6.64 7.91 4.20
CA GLY A 71 6.54 6.44 4.11
C GLY A 71 5.88 5.90 2.83
N LEU A 72 5.51 6.77 1.88
CA LEU A 72 5.00 6.45 0.54
C LEU A 72 5.80 7.15 -0.58
#